data_AF-E4NIR5-F1
#
_entry.id   AF-E4NIR5-F1
#
_cell.length_a   1.000
_cell.length_b   1.000
_cell.length_c   1.000
_cell.angle_alpha   90.00
_cell.angle_beta   90.00
_cell.angle_gamma   90.00
#
_symmetry.space_group_name_H-M   'P 1'
#
loop_
_entity.id
_entity.type
_entity.pdbx_description
1 polymer ?
#
loop_
_entity_poly.entity_id
_entity_poly.type
_entity_poly.pdbx_seq_one_letter_code
_entity_poly.pdbx_strand_id
1 'polypeptide(L)'
;MTFFRDLTPYTYRFEDTVSGGRGFASFVPAGRRLNVGWLDGWHRYPKGPSPEDFRTRLLDLVREQRVNVMRGFYNCQRPGCLRTLGCQPTIEHAGETLHLGNCEIRVPGRSDELYAAPNLIAHYVLHHRYLPPAAFVDAVLACPEGWLTGTDAPGVPADARIIDTAALERPAAGEPRPRPW
;
A
#
# COMPACT_ATOMS: atom_id res chain seq x y z
N MET A 1 -1.47 0.07 18.21
CA MET A 1 -2.35 1.15 17.69
C MET A 1 -1.67 1.70 16.45
N THR A 2 -2.31 1.68 15.28
CA THR A 2 -1.68 2.14 14.02
C THR A 2 -2.46 3.32 13.45
N PHE A 3 -2.80 4.27 14.33
CA PHE A 3 -3.43 5.52 13.94
C PHE A 3 -2.37 6.58 13.69
N PHE A 4 -2.45 7.20 12.52
CA PHE A 4 -1.72 8.41 12.21
C PHE A 4 -2.70 9.41 11.62
N ARG A 5 -2.71 10.63 12.17
CA ARG A 5 -3.59 11.69 11.66
C ARG A 5 -3.20 12.02 10.23
N ASP A 6 -4.19 12.26 9.38
CA ASP A 6 -3.94 12.66 7.99
C ASP A 6 -3.04 13.89 7.91
N LEU A 7 -2.17 13.91 6.89
CA LEU A 7 -1.20 14.96 6.60
C LEU A 7 -0.13 15.18 7.68
N THR A 8 0.02 14.23 8.61
CA THR A 8 1.18 14.21 9.52
C THR A 8 2.36 13.47 8.91
N PRO A 9 3.61 13.74 9.33
CA PRO A 9 4.77 13.00 8.85
C PRO A 9 4.63 11.49 9.04
N TYR A 10 4.93 10.72 8.00
CA TYR A 10 4.99 9.27 8.06
C TYR A 10 6.25 8.84 8.80
N THR A 11 6.07 8.10 9.90
CA THR A 11 7.17 7.62 10.76
C THR A 11 7.13 6.10 10.97
N TYR A 12 6.25 5.38 10.26
CA TYR A 12 6.05 3.95 10.49
C TYR A 12 7.22 3.10 9.96
N ARG A 13 7.83 3.50 8.83
CA ARG A 13 9.08 2.91 8.33
C ARG A 13 10.04 3.97 7.79
N PHE A 14 11.33 3.69 7.88
CA PHE A 14 12.38 4.54 7.32
C PHE A 14 12.54 4.32 5.82
N GLU A 15 12.66 3.06 5.38
CA GLU A 15 12.76 2.67 3.96
C GLU A 15 11.40 2.20 3.43
N ASP A 16 11.20 2.35 2.12
CA ASP A 16 10.12 1.70 1.39
C ASP A 16 10.67 0.50 0.62
N THR A 17 9.92 -0.60 0.67
CA THR A 17 10.17 -1.80 -0.13
C THR A 17 9.02 -1.99 -1.10
N VAL A 18 9.29 -1.96 -2.40
CA VAL A 18 8.32 -2.19 -3.46
C VAL A 18 8.49 -3.60 -4.00
N SER A 19 7.42 -4.40 -3.98
CA SER A 19 7.42 -5.71 -4.61
C SER A 19 7.09 -5.59 -6.10
N GLY A 20 7.87 -6.27 -6.94
CA GLY A 20 7.66 -6.39 -8.39
C GLY A 20 7.82 -7.83 -8.86
N GLY A 21 7.58 -8.08 -10.15
CA GLY A 21 7.45 -9.44 -10.69
C GLY A 21 8.55 -10.43 -10.31
N ARG A 22 9.84 -10.01 -10.35
CA ARG A 22 11.00 -10.89 -10.06
C ARG A 22 11.78 -10.50 -8.81
N GLY A 23 11.24 -9.67 -7.94
CA GLY A 23 12.02 -9.21 -6.79
C GLY A 23 11.41 -8.07 -6.01
N PHE A 24 12.27 -7.41 -5.24
CA PHE A 24 11.89 -6.22 -4.50
C PHE A 24 12.99 -5.16 -4.55
N ALA A 25 12.56 -3.91 -4.57
CA ALA A 25 13.40 -2.74 -4.50
C ALA A 25 13.25 -2.10 -3.13
N SER A 26 14.35 -1.87 -2.41
CA SER A 26 14.35 -1.12 -1.15
C SER A 26 15.09 0.19 -1.32
N PHE A 27 14.50 1.30 -0.86
CA PHE A 27 15.10 2.63 -0.94
C PHE A 27 14.56 3.56 0.14
N VAL A 28 15.28 4.68 0.36
CA VAL A 28 14.78 5.80 1.18
C VAL A 28 14.12 6.80 0.24
N PRO A 29 12.80 7.05 0.35
CA PRO A 29 12.14 8.06 -0.48
C PRO A 29 12.73 9.45 -0.25
N ALA A 30 13.04 10.16 -1.33
CA ALA A 30 13.66 11.49 -1.26
C ALA A 30 12.73 12.56 -0.67
N GLY A 31 11.42 12.44 -0.93
CA GLY A 31 10.42 13.44 -0.53
C GLY A 31 9.83 13.24 0.86
N ARG A 32 9.16 14.30 1.34
CA ARG A 32 8.45 14.28 2.62
C ARG A 32 7.23 13.37 2.54
N ARG A 33 7.26 12.30 3.34
CA ARG A 33 6.14 11.36 3.42
C ARG A 33 5.06 11.83 4.38
N LEU A 34 3.81 11.79 3.95
CA LEU A 34 2.64 12.23 4.73
C LEU A 34 1.62 11.10 4.86
N ASN A 35 1.16 10.82 6.07
CA ASN A 35 0.15 9.82 6.36
C ASN A 35 -1.21 10.22 5.77
N VAL A 36 -1.90 9.28 5.13
CA VAL A 36 -3.33 9.41 4.79
C VAL A 36 -4.04 8.09 5.03
N GLY A 37 -5.21 8.09 5.67
CA GLY A 37 -6.04 6.89 5.79
C GLY A 37 -5.54 5.85 6.81
N TRP A 38 -4.63 6.23 7.70
CA TRP A 38 -4.20 5.42 8.85
C TRP A 38 -5.21 5.55 10.00
N LEU A 39 -6.41 4.98 9.78
CA LEU A 39 -7.57 5.13 10.64
C LEU A 39 -7.73 3.95 11.61
N ASP A 40 -8.40 4.20 12.74
CA ASP A 40 -8.79 3.17 13.68
C ASP A 40 -10.28 3.28 14.10
N GLY A 41 -10.70 2.36 14.97
CA GLY A 41 -12.08 2.27 15.46
C GLY A 41 -12.50 3.43 16.37
N TRP A 42 -11.55 4.08 17.04
CA TRP A 42 -11.78 4.97 18.18
C TRP A 42 -11.63 6.46 17.82
N HIS A 43 -10.92 6.76 16.74
CA HIS A 43 -10.74 8.13 16.25
C HIS A 43 -11.82 8.51 15.23
N ARG A 44 -12.32 9.75 15.37
CA ARG A 44 -13.20 10.36 14.38
C ARG A 44 -12.40 10.83 13.18
N TYR A 45 -13.00 10.72 12.01
CA TYR A 45 -12.44 11.19 10.75
C TYR A 45 -13.55 11.85 9.91
N PRO A 46 -13.20 12.78 9.01
CA PRO A 46 -14.17 13.40 8.11
C PRO A 46 -14.91 12.34 7.29
N LYS A 47 -16.23 12.55 7.14
CA LYS A 47 -17.07 11.69 6.31
C LYS A 47 -17.79 12.51 5.26
N GLY A 48 -17.94 11.96 4.07
CA GLY A 48 -18.57 12.66 2.96
C GLY A 48 -18.65 11.80 1.70
N PRO A 49 -19.30 12.32 0.65
CA PRO A 49 -19.19 11.72 -0.68
C PRO A 49 -17.77 11.94 -1.21
N SER A 50 -17.20 10.91 -1.85
CA SER A 50 -16.00 11.04 -2.67
C SER A 50 -16.39 11.04 -4.16
N PRO A 51 -15.61 11.68 -5.05
CA PRO A 51 -15.81 11.56 -6.49
C PRO A 51 -15.64 10.11 -6.99
N GLU A 52 -16.33 9.73 -8.08
CA GLU A 52 -16.29 8.36 -8.61
C GLU A 52 -14.97 8.02 -9.29
N ASP A 53 -14.49 8.93 -10.14
CA ASP A 53 -13.16 8.90 -10.75
C ASP A 53 -12.05 8.69 -9.70
N PHE A 54 -12.13 9.39 -8.57
CA PHE A 54 -11.20 9.21 -7.46
C PHE A 54 -11.28 7.80 -6.87
N ARG A 55 -12.48 7.26 -6.62
CA ARG A 55 -12.63 5.90 -6.07
C ARG A 55 -12.07 4.85 -7.03
N THR A 56 -12.36 4.96 -8.31
CA THR A 56 -11.85 4.07 -9.35
C THR A 56 -10.33 4.13 -9.39
N ARG A 57 -9.77 5.34 -9.47
CA ARG A 57 -8.32 5.53 -9.52
C ARG A 57 -7.61 5.04 -8.26
N LEU A 58 -8.21 5.23 -7.08
CA LEU A 58 -7.69 4.69 -5.83
C LEU A 58 -7.60 3.16 -5.86
N LEU A 59 -8.63 2.50 -6.40
CA LEU A 59 -8.65 1.03 -6.52
C LEU A 59 -7.61 0.54 -7.55
N ASP A 60 -7.40 1.27 -8.65
CA ASP A 60 -6.32 0.97 -9.60
C ASP A 60 -4.95 1.01 -8.90
N LEU A 61 -4.67 2.06 -8.13
CA LEU A 61 -3.43 2.17 -7.37
C LEU A 61 -3.27 1.05 -6.33
N VAL A 62 -4.35 0.67 -5.65
CA VAL A 62 -4.33 -0.45 -4.69
C VAL A 62 -4.08 -1.80 -5.39
N ARG A 63 -4.59 -1.96 -6.61
CA ARG A 63 -4.35 -3.15 -7.43
C ARG A 63 -2.90 -3.23 -7.91
N GLU A 64 -2.36 -2.11 -8.37
CA GLU A 64 -1.05 -2.01 -9.02
C GLU A 64 0.13 -1.99 -8.03
N GLN A 65 -0.02 -1.30 -6.90
CA GLN A 65 1.09 -1.05 -5.98
C GLN A 65 1.15 -2.05 -4.83
N ARG A 66 2.37 -2.48 -4.51
CA ARG A 66 2.67 -3.39 -3.39
C ARG A 66 3.85 -2.82 -2.59
N VAL A 67 3.57 -1.81 -1.75
CA VAL A 67 4.60 -1.15 -0.91
C VAL A 67 4.55 -1.71 0.51
N ASN A 68 5.72 -2.01 1.09
CA ASN A 68 5.88 -2.47 2.48
C ASN A 68 4.95 -3.64 2.84
N VAL A 69 4.84 -4.64 1.95
CA VAL A 69 3.98 -5.80 2.14
C VAL A 69 4.36 -6.55 3.42
N MET A 70 3.34 -6.82 4.24
CA MET A 70 3.44 -7.54 5.49
C MET A 70 2.85 -8.95 5.34
N ARG A 71 3.31 -9.88 6.19
CA ARG A 71 2.77 -11.25 6.25
C ARG A 71 1.35 -11.34 6.82
N GLY A 72 0.95 -10.36 7.63
CA GLY A 72 -0.39 -10.26 8.20
C GLY A 72 -1.19 -9.15 7.56
N PHE A 73 -2.46 -9.05 7.93
CA PHE A 73 -3.35 -7.97 7.51
C PHE A 73 -3.99 -7.28 8.71
N TYR A 74 -4.22 -5.98 8.56
CA TYR A 74 -4.97 -5.18 9.51
C TYR A 74 -6.44 -5.16 9.13
N ASN A 75 -7.30 -5.48 10.11
CA ASN A 75 -8.75 -5.45 9.94
C ASN A 75 -9.31 -4.07 10.26
N CYS A 76 -10.48 -3.78 9.68
CA CYS A 76 -11.26 -2.63 10.10
C CYS A 76 -11.66 -2.82 11.57
N GLN A 77 -11.32 -1.84 12.41
CA GLN A 77 -11.62 -1.85 13.84
C GLN A 77 -12.92 -1.11 14.18
N ARG A 78 -13.71 -0.72 13.17
CA ARG A 78 -14.94 0.03 13.40
C ARG A 78 -16.01 -0.88 13.99
N PRO A 79 -16.63 -0.50 15.12
CA PRO A 79 -17.74 -1.25 15.68
C PRO A 79 -18.84 -1.45 14.63
N GLY A 80 -19.32 -2.68 14.50
CA GLY A 80 -20.36 -3.05 13.53
C GLY A 80 -19.88 -3.22 12.07
N CYS A 81 -18.57 -3.15 11.79
CA CYS A 81 -18.06 -3.51 10.47
C CYS A 81 -18.07 -5.03 10.28
N LEU A 82 -19.10 -5.55 9.61
CA LEU A 82 -19.24 -6.98 9.34
C LEU A 82 -18.28 -7.48 8.25
N ARG A 83 -17.68 -6.56 7.47
CA ARG A 83 -16.80 -6.86 6.33
C ARG A 83 -15.41 -7.38 6.75
N THR A 84 -15.09 -7.33 8.04
CA THR A 84 -13.78 -7.74 8.59
C THR A 84 -13.92 -8.63 9.81
N LEU A 85 -15.04 -9.37 9.91
CA LEU A 85 -15.28 -10.34 11.00
C LEU A 85 -14.33 -11.54 10.91
N GLY A 86 -13.08 -11.34 11.31
CA GLY A 86 -12.07 -12.40 11.37
C GLY A 86 -11.40 -12.75 10.04
N CYS A 87 -11.81 -12.12 8.94
CA CYS A 87 -11.24 -12.33 7.60
C CYS A 87 -10.61 -11.05 7.05
N GLN A 88 -9.64 -11.22 6.15
CA GLN A 88 -9.02 -10.10 5.45
C GLN A 88 -10.07 -9.34 4.62
N PRO A 89 -10.19 -8.01 4.77
CA PRO A 89 -11.08 -7.23 3.91
C PRO A 89 -10.70 -7.39 2.44
N THR A 90 -11.71 -7.56 1.60
CA THR A 90 -11.57 -7.63 0.15
C THR A 90 -12.49 -6.65 -0.56
N ILE A 91 -12.09 -6.21 -1.75
CA ILE A 91 -12.90 -5.41 -2.68
C ILE A 91 -12.74 -5.99 -4.08
N GLU A 92 -13.85 -6.17 -4.79
CA GLU A 92 -13.84 -6.51 -6.21
C GLU A 92 -13.60 -5.25 -7.05
N HIS A 93 -12.62 -5.29 -7.95
CA HIS A 93 -12.31 -4.18 -8.85
C HIS A 93 -11.68 -4.72 -10.14
N ALA A 94 -12.11 -4.20 -11.29
CA ALA A 94 -11.59 -4.59 -12.61
C ALA A 94 -11.55 -6.12 -12.87
N GLY A 95 -12.49 -6.88 -12.29
CA GLY A 95 -12.55 -8.34 -12.42
C GLY A 95 -11.59 -9.11 -11.50
N GLU A 96 -10.94 -8.44 -10.55
CA GLU A 96 -10.01 -9.04 -9.59
C GLU A 96 -10.45 -8.78 -8.13
N THR A 97 -10.20 -9.76 -7.27
CA THR A 97 -10.36 -9.62 -5.82
C THR A 97 -9.13 -8.97 -5.20
N LEU A 98 -9.27 -7.72 -4.77
CA LEU A 98 -8.20 -6.97 -4.07
C LEU A 98 -8.20 -7.33 -2.59
N HIS A 99 -7.06 -7.81 -2.10
CA HIS A 99 -6.84 -8.12 -0.69
C HIS A 99 -6.28 -6.90 0.06
N LEU A 100 -6.95 -6.46 1.12
CA LEU A 100 -6.63 -5.22 1.83
C LEU A 100 -6.00 -5.47 3.22
N GLY A 101 -5.40 -4.42 3.77
CA GLY A 101 -4.82 -4.40 5.11
C GLY A 101 -3.42 -4.96 5.25
N ASN A 102 -2.80 -5.47 4.18
CA ASN A 102 -1.49 -6.13 4.24
C ASN A 102 -0.34 -5.34 3.61
N CYS A 103 -0.61 -4.21 2.96
CA CYS A 103 0.43 -3.38 2.36
C CYS A 103 0.00 -1.92 2.34
N GLU A 104 0.85 -1.11 1.75
CA GLU A 104 0.67 0.33 1.60
C GLU A 104 0.70 0.69 0.11
N ILE A 105 0.23 1.91 -0.16
CA ILE A 105 0.38 2.61 -1.44
C ILE A 105 1.16 3.91 -1.22
N ARG A 106 1.67 4.44 -2.32
CA ARG A 106 2.37 5.72 -2.39
C ARG A 106 1.81 6.54 -3.53
N VAL A 107 1.45 7.78 -3.23
CA VAL A 107 0.88 8.70 -4.20
C VAL A 107 1.73 9.97 -4.24
N PRO A 108 2.37 10.30 -5.36
CA PRO A 108 3.15 11.53 -5.48
C PRO A 108 2.21 12.73 -5.38
N GLY A 109 2.52 13.65 -4.47
CA GLY A 109 1.81 14.90 -4.29
C GLY A 109 2.35 16.02 -5.17
N ARG A 110 2.03 17.27 -4.82
CA ARG A 110 2.66 18.43 -5.45
C ARG A 110 4.05 18.65 -4.84
N SER A 111 4.99 19.08 -5.68
CA SER A 111 6.38 19.37 -5.29
C SER A 111 7.14 18.12 -4.80
N ASP A 112 7.41 18.03 -3.50
CA ASP A 112 8.28 17.02 -2.88
C ASP A 112 7.54 16.22 -1.79
N GLU A 113 6.22 16.06 -1.98
CA GLU A 113 5.35 15.30 -1.07
C GLU A 113 5.08 13.91 -1.62
N LEU A 114 5.07 12.93 -0.71
CA LEU A 114 4.68 11.55 -1.01
C LEU A 114 3.64 11.08 -0.01
N TYR A 115 2.40 10.92 -0.44
CA TYR A 115 1.36 10.42 0.46
C TYR A 115 1.54 8.91 0.67
N ALA A 116 1.59 8.49 1.94
CA ALA A 116 1.70 7.12 2.38
C ALA A 116 0.38 6.69 3.02
N ALA A 117 -0.29 5.70 2.40
CA ALA A 117 -1.57 5.19 2.89
C ALA A 117 -1.54 3.66 2.98
N PRO A 118 -2.19 3.04 3.98
CA PRO A 118 -2.45 1.61 3.94
C PRO A 118 -3.38 1.32 2.77
N ASN A 119 -3.23 0.18 2.09
CA ASN A 119 -4.19 -0.21 1.05
C ASN A 119 -5.63 -0.38 1.60
N LEU A 120 -5.77 -0.57 2.92
CA LEU A 120 -7.04 -0.55 3.64
C LEU A 120 -7.79 0.79 3.52
N ILE A 121 -7.14 1.88 3.11
CA ILE A 121 -7.80 3.17 2.83
C ILE A 121 -9.00 3.00 1.88
N ALA A 122 -8.90 2.12 0.88
CA ALA A 122 -9.99 1.84 -0.06
C ALA A 122 -11.24 1.36 0.70
N HIS A 123 -11.10 0.43 1.64
CA HIS A 123 -12.21 -0.03 2.46
C HIS A 123 -12.87 1.12 3.23
N TYR A 124 -12.08 2.03 3.82
CA TYR A 124 -12.61 3.16 4.57
C TYR A 124 -13.33 4.18 3.67
N VAL A 125 -12.80 4.47 2.49
CA VAL A 125 -13.43 5.37 1.52
C VAL A 125 -14.76 4.79 1.04
N LEU A 126 -14.76 3.54 0.56
CA LEU A 126 -15.94 2.93 -0.07
C LEU A 126 -17.03 2.53 0.93
N HIS A 127 -16.66 1.96 2.09
CA HIS A 127 -17.64 1.37 3.01
C HIS A 127 -17.90 2.19 4.27
N HIS A 128 -16.97 3.08 4.65
CA HIS A 128 -17.14 3.93 5.83
C HIS A 128 -17.28 5.42 5.49
N ARG A 129 -17.35 5.75 4.20
CA ARG A 129 -17.49 7.12 3.68
C ARG A 129 -16.42 8.06 4.23
N TYR A 130 -15.24 7.54 4.53
CA TYR A 130 -14.10 8.37 4.87
C TYR A 130 -13.85 9.34 3.72
N LEU A 131 -13.77 10.64 4.05
CA LEU A 131 -13.46 11.71 3.11
C LEU A 131 -11.98 12.08 3.29
N PRO A 132 -11.09 11.64 2.38
CA PRO A 132 -9.67 11.98 2.46
C PRO A 132 -9.44 13.49 2.25
N PRO A 133 -8.27 14.01 2.67
CA PRO A 133 -7.89 15.38 2.36
C PRO A 133 -7.95 15.67 0.86
N ALA A 134 -8.42 16.86 0.47
CA ALA A 134 -8.55 17.25 -0.94
C ALA A 134 -7.23 17.13 -1.72
N ALA A 135 -6.10 17.51 -1.09
CA ALA A 135 -4.78 17.38 -1.71
C ALA A 135 -4.41 15.92 -2.05
N PHE A 136 -4.85 14.96 -1.24
CA PHE A 136 -4.67 13.53 -1.55
C PHE A 136 -5.59 13.08 -2.70
N VAL A 137 -6.83 13.56 -2.73
CA VAL A 137 -7.78 13.28 -3.81
C VAL A 137 -7.21 13.77 -5.15
N ASP A 138 -6.75 15.02 -5.20
CA ASP A 138 -6.12 15.60 -6.38
C ASP A 138 -4.86 14.82 -6.80
N ALA A 139 -4.03 14.42 -5.84
CA ALA A 139 -2.82 13.64 -6.10
C ALA A 139 -3.11 12.24 -6.65
N VAL A 140 -4.16 11.56 -6.15
CA VAL A 140 -4.59 10.26 -6.69
C VAL A 140 -5.03 10.40 -8.14
N LEU A 141 -5.83 11.43 -8.45
CA LEU A 141 -6.31 11.70 -9.80
C LEU A 141 -5.17 12.08 -10.77
N ALA A 142 -4.15 12.79 -10.27
CA ALA A 142 -2.98 13.19 -11.05
C ALA A 142 -1.84 12.15 -11.08
N CYS A 143 -1.95 11.06 -10.30
CA CYS A 143 -0.90 10.07 -10.19
C CYS A 143 -0.65 9.39 -11.55
N PRO A 144 0.59 9.36 -12.07
CA PRO A 144 0.90 8.68 -13.32
C PRO A 144 0.60 7.19 -13.24
N GLU A 145 0.09 6.61 -14.33
CA GLU A 145 -0.02 5.15 -14.45
C GLU A 145 1.34 4.48 -14.30
N GLY A 146 1.39 3.34 -13.63
CA GLY A 146 2.63 2.59 -13.47
C GLY A 146 3.65 3.22 -12.52
N TRP A 147 3.34 4.35 -11.84
CA TRP A 147 4.31 5.13 -11.05
C TRP A 147 5.13 4.28 -10.06
N LEU A 148 4.52 3.29 -9.40
CA LEU A 148 5.18 2.37 -8.46
C LEU A 148 4.78 0.91 -8.67
N THR A 149 4.55 0.54 -9.93
CA THR A 149 4.10 -0.81 -10.32
C THR A 149 5.30 -1.72 -10.59
N GLY A 150 6.09 -2.00 -9.55
CA GLY A 150 7.25 -2.89 -9.62
C GLY A 150 8.59 -2.21 -9.35
N THR A 151 9.68 -2.95 -9.61
CA THR A 151 11.05 -2.55 -9.26
C THR A 151 11.71 -1.61 -10.26
N ASP A 152 11.15 -1.52 -11.47
CA ASP A 152 11.57 -0.70 -12.60
C ASP A 152 10.64 0.52 -12.82
N ALA A 153 9.70 0.73 -11.90
CA ALA A 153 8.72 1.80 -11.99
C ALA A 153 9.37 3.18 -11.83
N PRO A 154 8.83 4.25 -12.45
CA PRO A 154 9.41 5.60 -12.41
C PRO A 154 9.62 6.18 -11.01
N GLY A 155 8.81 5.75 -10.03
CA GLY A 155 8.90 6.15 -8.63
C GLY A 155 9.95 5.38 -7.82
N VAL A 156 10.61 4.36 -8.42
CA VAL A 156 11.75 3.67 -7.81
C VAL A 156 13.03 4.42 -8.21
N PRO A 157 13.80 4.95 -7.25
CA PRO A 157 15.00 5.70 -7.56
C PRO A 157 16.12 4.78 -8.08
N ALA A 158 17.03 5.35 -8.87
CA ALA A 158 18.10 4.59 -9.53
C ALA A 158 19.11 3.96 -8.56
N ASP A 159 19.22 4.50 -7.34
CA ASP A 159 20.07 3.99 -6.26
C ASP A 159 19.35 2.96 -5.36
N ALA A 160 18.12 2.56 -5.71
CA ALA A 160 17.39 1.54 -4.97
C ALA A 160 18.15 0.21 -4.95
N ARG A 161 18.21 -0.42 -3.78
CA ARG A 161 18.76 -1.76 -3.65
C ARG A 161 17.76 -2.77 -4.22
N ILE A 162 18.11 -3.35 -5.37
CA ILE A 162 17.31 -4.39 -6.02
C ILE A 162 17.78 -5.77 -5.56
N ILE A 163 16.83 -6.60 -5.15
CA ILE A 163 17.05 -8.04 -4.94
C ILE A 163 16.17 -8.79 -5.93
N ASP A 164 16.80 -9.51 -6.86
CA ASP A 164 16.14 -10.44 -7.76
C ASP A 164 16.01 -11.80 -7.07
N THR A 165 14.77 -12.26 -6.87
CA THR A 165 14.52 -13.56 -6.23
C THR A 165 14.90 -14.74 -7.11
N ALA A 166 14.99 -14.57 -8.43
CA ALA A 166 15.52 -15.61 -9.32
C ALA A 166 17.03 -15.84 -9.08
N ALA A 167 17.76 -14.81 -8.64
CA ALA A 167 19.16 -14.93 -8.24
C ALA A 167 19.35 -15.64 -6.88
N LEU A 168 18.28 -15.80 -6.09
CA LEU A 168 18.27 -16.57 -4.86
C LEU A 168 17.97 -18.07 -5.11
N GLU A 169 17.47 -18.43 -6.29
CA GLU A 169 17.24 -19.83 -6.70
C GLU A 169 18.46 -20.41 -7.46
N ARG A 170 19.47 -20.86 -6.68
CA ARG A 170 20.51 -21.93 -6.92
C ARG A 170 21.99 -21.53 -7.20
N PRO A 171 22.99 -22.40 -6.86
CA PRO A 171 22.90 -23.85 -6.54
C PRO A 171 23.71 -24.40 -5.32
N ALA A 172 23.32 -25.59 -4.85
CA ALA A 172 24.25 -26.69 -4.55
C ALA A 172 23.67 -28.00 -5.11
N ALA A 173 23.96 -28.29 -6.39
CA ALA A 173 23.91 -29.67 -6.86
C ALA A 173 25.22 -30.32 -6.40
N GLY A 174 25.18 -31.07 -5.30
CA GLY A 174 26.39 -31.76 -4.84
C GLY A 174 26.37 -32.37 -3.44
N GLU A 175 25.44 -31.99 -2.56
CA GLU A 175 25.43 -32.57 -1.20
C GLU A 175 24.48 -33.78 -1.10
N PRO A 176 25.01 -34.99 -0.80
CA PRO A 176 24.17 -36.16 -0.64
C PRO A 176 23.28 -35.97 0.60
N ARG A 177 21.97 -36.19 0.43
CA ARG A 177 21.02 -36.21 1.55
C ARG A 177 21.48 -37.24 2.60
N PRO A 178 21.56 -36.88 3.90
CA PRO A 178 21.78 -37.87 4.94
C PRO A 178 20.62 -38.87 4.97
N ARG A 179 20.96 -40.16 5.10
CA ARG A 179 19.97 -41.24 5.14
C ARG A 179 19.12 -41.11 6.42
N PRO A 180 17.81 -41.34 6.35
CA PRO A 180 16.98 -41.41 7.54
C PRO A 180 17.39 -42.62 8.39
N TRP A 181 17.43 -42.41 9.70
CA TRP A 181 17.56 -43.44 10.74
C TRP A 181 16.31 -44.33 10.77
#